data_AF-A8XRY3-F1
#
_entry.id   AF-A8XRY3-F1
#
_cell.length_a   1.000
_cell.length_b   1.000
_cell.length_c   1.000
_cell.angle_alpha   90.00
_cell.angle_beta   90.00
_cell.angle_gamma   90.00
#
_symmetry.space_group_name_H-M   'P 1'
#
loop_
_entity.id
_entity.type
_entity.pdbx_description
1 polymer ?
#
loop_
_entity_poly.entity_id
_entity_poly.type
_entity_poly.pdbx_seq_one_letter_code
_entity_poly.pdbx_strand_id
1 'polypeptide(L)'
;MSLLTFLISFSYSLPSIILYFLTIYIILKHRKYFNSSFFILYIFDGIMNIFTFLNLFYMMRLSSITCENCLFSFLYKIADDYVPMTFLMAMTFHMAYVQYSITALISFNRLPVLWNYTIMEPIWKKFAWLIILIVFALPFLDTYRCFSYKTEINYDNETNHYQFLSPMPVTLGFQYLLPTMVIITLLSVFINIISLTTITCAVQLLGCSLSVARVFLASNPIVKSLSPLIPFVSDGLTLVQPWLLVFFSKAMRNKLIGMFRTRTSSVNILQ
;
A
#
# COMPACT_ATOMS: atom_id res chain seq x y z
N MET A 1 -0.06 24.37 5.13
CA MET A 1 0.21 23.00 5.65
C MET A 1 0.04 21.94 4.56
N SER A 2 -1.09 21.90 3.86
CA SER A 2 -1.42 20.88 2.83
C SER A 2 -0.40 20.79 1.66
N LEU A 3 0.04 21.93 1.14
CA LEU A 3 1.04 21.96 0.06
C LEU A 3 2.38 21.35 0.48
N LEU A 4 2.87 21.68 1.68
CA LEU A 4 4.13 21.14 2.20
C LEU A 4 4.04 19.62 2.39
N THR A 5 2.95 19.13 2.99
CA THR A 5 2.71 17.69 3.16
C THR A 5 2.58 16.96 1.83
N PHE A 6 1.99 17.61 0.83
CA PHE A 6 1.90 17.09 -0.53
C PHE A 6 3.29 16.99 -1.18
N LEU A 7 4.11 18.04 -1.12
CA LEU A 7 5.46 18.06 -1.71
C LEU A 7 6.37 17.01 -1.06
N ILE A 8 6.34 16.88 0.27
CA ILE A 8 7.08 15.84 0.99
C ILE A 8 6.63 14.46 0.49
N SER A 9 5.32 14.22 0.45
CA SER A 9 4.78 12.96 -0.07
C SER A 9 5.20 12.66 -1.50
N PHE A 10 5.09 13.63 -2.38
CA PHE A 10 5.42 13.48 -3.78
C PHE A 10 6.91 13.18 -3.97
N SER A 11 7.78 13.81 -3.18
CA SER A 11 9.23 13.65 -3.29
C SER A 11 9.73 12.24 -2.96
N TYR A 12 9.14 11.54 -1.98
CA TYR A 12 9.51 10.15 -1.70
C TYR A 12 8.68 9.13 -2.49
N SER A 13 7.43 9.45 -2.84
CA SER A 13 6.54 8.50 -3.52
C SER A 13 6.92 8.28 -4.98
N LEU A 14 7.28 9.34 -5.71
CA LEU A 14 7.64 9.24 -7.12
C LEU A 14 8.86 8.32 -7.34
N PRO A 15 10.00 8.48 -6.64
CA PRO A 15 11.12 7.54 -6.75
C PRO A 15 10.74 6.11 -6.37
N SER A 16 9.90 5.94 -5.36
CA SER A 16 9.49 4.61 -4.87
C SER A 16 8.61 3.86 -5.86
N ILE A 17 7.69 4.55 -6.53
CA ILE A 17 6.83 3.98 -7.58
C ILE A 17 7.66 3.61 -8.80
N ILE A 18 8.57 4.49 -9.22
CA ILE A 18 9.52 4.18 -10.30
C ILE A 18 10.31 2.92 -9.95
N LEU A 19 10.81 2.83 -8.70
CA LEU A 19 11.56 1.67 -8.24
C LEU A 19 10.72 0.39 -8.26
N TYR A 20 9.45 0.46 -7.86
CA TYR A 20 8.50 -0.66 -7.98
C TYR A 20 8.36 -1.18 -9.41
N PHE A 21 8.12 -0.26 -10.36
CA PHE A 21 7.99 -0.65 -11.76
C PHE A 21 9.29 -1.28 -12.28
N LEU A 22 10.44 -0.73 -11.91
CA LEU A 22 11.75 -1.28 -12.28
C LEU A 22 12.00 -2.67 -11.68
N THR A 23 11.72 -2.88 -10.39
CA THR A 23 11.92 -4.19 -9.73
C THR A 23 10.98 -5.23 -10.32
N ILE A 24 9.70 -4.91 -10.51
CA ILE A 24 8.73 -5.81 -11.16
C ILE A 24 9.18 -6.14 -12.59
N TYR A 25 9.58 -5.12 -13.37
CA TYR A 25 10.07 -5.32 -14.73
C TYR A 25 11.28 -6.26 -14.78
N ILE A 26 12.27 -6.08 -13.89
CA ILE A 26 13.45 -6.95 -13.81
C ILE A 26 13.06 -8.39 -13.48
N ILE A 27 12.16 -8.59 -12.51
CA ILE A 27 11.70 -9.92 -12.11
C ILE A 27 10.99 -10.60 -13.29
N LEU A 28 10.10 -9.89 -13.99
CA LEU A 28 9.39 -10.43 -15.15
C LEU A 28 10.33 -10.75 -16.32
N LYS A 29 11.28 -9.85 -16.63
CA LYS A 29 12.28 -10.04 -17.70
C LYS A 29 13.21 -11.22 -17.41
N HIS A 30 13.59 -11.42 -16.14
CA HIS A 30 14.50 -12.46 -15.70
C HIS A 30 13.79 -13.55 -14.88
N ARG A 31 12.55 -13.92 -15.26
CA ARG A 31 11.70 -14.86 -14.51
C ARG A 31 12.34 -16.22 -14.21
N LYS A 32 13.19 -16.72 -15.12
CA LYS A 32 13.94 -17.98 -14.90
C LYS A 32 14.96 -17.88 -13.77
N TYR A 33 15.56 -16.70 -13.60
CA TYR A 33 16.55 -16.43 -12.55
C TYR A 33 15.88 -16.10 -11.21
N PHE A 34 14.75 -15.39 -11.23
CA PHE A 34 13.95 -15.05 -10.05
C PHE A 34 12.75 -15.98 -9.87
N ASN A 35 12.98 -17.30 -9.90
CA ASN A 35 11.93 -18.33 -9.91
C ASN A 35 11.50 -18.80 -8.49
N SER A 36 11.46 -17.90 -7.51
CA SER A 36 11.07 -18.24 -6.13
C SER A 36 9.65 -17.78 -5.80
N SER A 37 8.97 -18.48 -4.88
CA SER A 37 7.66 -18.09 -4.35
C SER A 37 7.66 -16.67 -3.80
N PHE A 38 8.78 -16.25 -3.20
CA PHE A 38 8.94 -14.89 -2.67
C PHE A 38 8.74 -13.81 -3.75
N PHE A 39 9.28 -14.02 -4.95
CA PHE A 39 9.14 -13.04 -6.04
C PHE A 39 7.73 -13.01 -6.63
N ILE A 40 7.01 -14.14 -6.59
CA ILE A 40 5.59 -14.18 -6.96
C ILE A 40 4.79 -13.32 -5.98
N LEU A 41 4.95 -13.56 -4.67
CA LEU A 41 4.28 -12.77 -3.63
C LEU A 41 4.64 -11.29 -3.71
N TYR A 42 5.91 -10.97 -3.98
CA TYR A 42 6.38 -9.58 -4.14
C TYR A 42 5.72 -8.86 -5.32
N ILE A 43 5.53 -9.52 -6.47
CA ILE A 43 4.83 -8.90 -7.61
C ILE A 43 3.39 -8.57 -7.25
N PHE A 44 2.68 -9.52 -6.62
CA PHE A 44 1.29 -9.30 -6.21
C PHE A 44 1.16 -8.20 -5.16
N ASP A 45 2.00 -8.24 -4.13
CA ASP A 45 2.08 -7.17 -3.12
C ASP A 45 2.37 -5.81 -3.77
N GLY A 46 3.31 -5.75 -4.72
CA GLY A 46 3.62 -4.52 -5.43
C GLY A 46 2.46 -3.95 -6.25
N ILE A 47 1.71 -4.80 -6.96
CA ILE A 47 0.52 -4.37 -7.71
C ILE A 47 -0.53 -3.79 -6.74
N MET A 48 -0.79 -4.49 -5.63
CA MET A 48 -1.75 -4.06 -4.62
C MET A 48 -1.32 -2.76 -3.93
N ASN A 49 -0.03 -2.60 -3.65
CA ASN A 49 0.49 -1.38 -3.03
C ASN A 49 0.47 -0.18 -3.96
N ILE A 50 0.76 -0.36 -5.26
CA ILE A 50 0.60 0.70 -6.27
C ILE A 50 -0.88 1.12 -6.34
N PHE A 51 -1.80 0.16 -6.42
CA PHE A 51 -3.23 0.46 -6.43
C PHE A 51 -3.67 1.23 -5.18
N THR A 52 -3.22 0.80 -4.00
CA THR A 52 -3.54 1.48 -2.74
C THR A 52 -2.99 2.90 -2.70
N PHE A 53 -1.73 3.08 -3.12
CA PHE A 53 -1.13 4.40 -3.21
C PHE A 53 -1.91 5.31 -4.15
N LEU A 54 -2.28 4.84 -5.35
CA LEU A 54 -3.03 5.64 -6.32
C LEU A 54 -4.40 6.04 -5.77
N ASN A 55 -5.11 5.11 -5.12
CA ASN A 55 -6.41 5.40 -4.51
C ASN A 55 -6.28 6.48 -3.42
N LEU A 56 -5.29 6.35 -2.53
CA LEU A 56 -5.07 7.31 -1.45
C LEU A 56 -4.53 8.65 -1.94
N PHE A 57 -3.69 8.63 -2.97
CA PHE A 57 -3.18 9.83 -3.63
C PHE A 57 -4.33 10.66 -4.22
N TYR A 58 -5.24 10.01 -4.93
CA TYR A 58 -6.43 10.67 -5.48
C TYR A 58 -7.37 11.17 -4.36
N MET A 59 -7.77 10.30 -3.44
CA MET A 59 -8.81 10.63 -2.46
C MET A 59 -8.37 11.60 -1.36
N MET A 60 -7.12 11.55 -0.90
CA MET A 60 -6.67 12.33 0.25
C MET A 60 -5.61 13.37 -0.08
N ARG A 61 -4.68 13.09 -1.00
CA ARG A 61 -3.54 13.98 -1.24
C ARG A 61 -3.86 15.04 -2.27
N LEU A 62 -4.26 14.62 -3.46
CA LEU A 62 -4.58 15.52 -4.57
C LEU A 62 -5.79 16.39 -4.21
N SER A 63 -6.78 15.83 -3.52
CA SER A 63 -7.98 16.57 -3.10
C SER A 63 -7.64 17.69 -2.13
N SER A 64 -6.74 17.44 -1.17
CA SER A 64 -6.30 18.42 -0.14
C SER A 64 -5.54 19.65 -0.66
N ILE A 65 -5.06 19.61 -1.91
CA ILE A 65 -4.38 20.75 -2.56
C ILE A 65 -5.19 21.35 -3.71
N THR A 66 -6.32 20.73 -4.06
CA THR A 66 -7.12 21.18 -5.20
C THR A 66 -8.16 22.19 -4.72
N CYS A 67 -7.95 23.44 -5.09
CA CYS A 67 -8.92 24.53 -4.91
C CYS A 67 -9.95 24.58 -6.04
N GLU A 68 -11.05 25.30 -5.85
CA GLU A 68 -12.16 25.38 -6.82
C GLU A 68 -11.73 25.85 -8.23
N ASN A 69 -10.75 26.78 -8.29
CA ASN A 69 -10.24 27.36 -9.53
C ASN A 69 -8.84 26.84 -9.92
N CYS A 70 -8.36 25.79 -9.25
CA CYS A 70 -7.05 25.21 -9.52
C CYS A 70 -7.08 24.39 -10.82
N LEU A 71 -5.91 24.18 -11.43
CA LEU A 71 -5.74 23.39 -12.66
C LEU A 71 -6.32 21.98 -12.55
N PHE A 72 -6.28 21.36 -11.35
CA PHE A 72 -6.81 20.02 -11.11
C PHE A 72 -8.29 19.98 -10.68
N SER A 73 -8.98 21.13 -10.57
CA SER A 73 -10.38 21.20 -10.12
C SER A 73 -11.34 20.40 -11.01
N PHE A 74 -11.06 20.32 -12.31
CA PHE A 74 -11.87 19.54 -13.25
C PHE A 74 -11.94 18.05 -12.89
N LEU A 75 -10.87 17.50 -12.27
CA LEU A 75 -10.81 16.09 -11.85
C LEU A 75 -11.77 15.75 -10.72
N TYR A 76 -12.28 16.75 -9.99
CA TYR A 76 -13.25 16.57 -8.90
C TYR A 76 -14.64 17.02 -9.31
N LYS A 77 -14.74 18.10 -10.12
CA LYS A 77 -16.03 18.60 -10.63
C LYS A 77 -16.74 17.61 -11.57
N ILE A 78 -15.97 16.88 -12.38
CA ILE A 78 -16.51 15.90 -13.34
C ILE A 78 -16.58 14.51 -12.69
N ALA A 79 -15.94 14.31 -11.57
CA ALA A 79 -15.65 12.98 -11.03
C ALA A 79 -16.92 12.20 -10.64
N ASP A 80 -17.91 12.88 -10.06
CA ASP A 80 -19.13 12.26 -9.55
C ASP A 80 -19.96 11.60 -10.68
N ASP A 81 -19.81 12.09 -11.91
CA ASP A 81 -20.52 11.57 -13.09
C ASP A 81 -19.86 10.32 -13.70
N TYR A 82 -18.55 10.13 -13.51
CA TYR A 82 -17.77 9.12 -14.25
C TYR A 82 -17.05 8.09 -13.37
N VAL A 83 -16.83 8.40 -12.09
CA VAL A 83 -16.04 7.55 -11.19
C VAL A 83 -16.89 7.13 -10.01
N PRO A 84 -17.00 5.82 -9.71
CA PRO A 84 -17.79 5.35 -8.59
C PRO A 84 -17.10 5.69 -7.26
N MET A 85 -17.42 6.85 -6.68
CA MET A 85 -16.79 7.34 -5.44
C MET A 85 -16.97 6.39 -4.26
N THR A 86 -18.16 5.77 -4.16
CA THR A 86 -18.44 4.74 -3.17
C THR A 86 -17.49 3.55 -3.30
N PHE A 87 -17.14 3.15 -4.54
CA PHE A 87 -16.17 2.09 -4.78
C PHE A 87 -14.77 2.50 -4.34
N LEU A 88 -14.29 3.71 -4.68
CA LEU A 88 -12.96 4.19 -4.26
C LEU A 88 -12.83 4.26 -2.72
N MET A 89 -13.89 4.74 -2.05
CA MET A 89 -13.95 4.75 -0.59
C MET A 89 -13.92 3.33 -0.01
N ALA A 90 -14.74 2.41 -0.53
CA ALA A 90 -14.73 1.01 -0.10
C ALA A 90 -13.36 0.35 -0.33
N MET A 91 -12.71 0.65 -1.46
CA MET A 91 -11.37 0.15 -1.77
C MET A 91 -10.31 0.69 -0.79
N THR A 92 -10.48 1.86 -0.20
CA THR A 92 -9.55 2.37 0.82
C THR A 92 -9.53 1.46 2.05
N PHE A 93 -10.71 1.06 2.55
CA PHE A 93 -10.81 0.12 3.67
C PHE A 93 -10.40 -1.30 3.27
N HIS A 94 -10.80 -1.73 2.08
CA HIS A 94 -10.48 -3.06 1.56
C HIS A 94 -8.97 -3.27 1.43
N MET A 95 -8.28 -2.29 0.84
CA MET A 95 -6.84 -2.38 0.66
C MET A 95 -6.08 -2.38 1.99
N ALA A 96 -6.58 -1.69 3.02
CA ALA A 96 -5.98 -1.78 4.36
C ALA A 96 -5.96 -3.23 4.88
N TYR A 97 -7.05 -4.00 4.73
CA TYR A 97 -7.05 -5.43 5.07
C TYR A 97 -6.04 -6.22 4.23
N VAL A 98 -6.06 -6.02 2.90
CA VAL A 98 -5.20 -6.74 1.96
C VAL A 98 -3.73 -6.51 2.28
N GLN A 99 -3.34 -5.28 2.56
CA GLN A 99 -1.94 -4.90 2.85
C GLN A 99 -1.40 -5.52 4.13
N TYR A 100 -2.19 -5.48 5.20
CA TYR A 100 -1.78 -6.11 6.46
C TYR A 100 -1.67 -7.63 6.30
N SER A 101 -2.65 -8.23 5.62
CA SER A 101 -2.71 -9.66 5.36
C SER A 101 -1.58 -10.15 4.46
N ILE A 102 -1.30 -9.48 3.34
CA ILE A 102 -0.24 -9.87 2.40
C ILE A 102 1.15 -9.70 3.01
N THR A 103 1.36 -8.66 3.82
CA THR A 103 2.64 -8.44 4.49
C THR A 103 2.89 -9.52 5.56
N ALA A 104 1.84 -9.90 6.31
CA ALA A 104 1.93 -11.05 7.21
C ALA A 104 2.16 -12.36 6.45
N LEU A 105 1.50 -12.55 5.29
CA LEU A 105 1.70 -13.72 4.43
C LEU A 105 3.13 -13.82 3.90
N ILE A 106 3.75 -12.71 3.49
CA ILE A 106 5.15 -12.68 3.05
C ILE A 106 6.08 -13.08 4.21
N SER A 107 5.80 -12.58 5.41
CA SER A 107 6.54 -12.95 6.62
C SER A 107 6.39 -14.46 6.89
N PHE A 108 5.16 -14.98 6.78
CA PHE A 108 4.86 -16.39 6.91
C PHE A 108 5.46 -17.26 5.79
N ASN A 109 5.64 -16.76 4.57
CA ASN A 109 6.33 -17.48 3.51
C ASN A 109 7.82 -17.64 3.81
N ARG A 110 8.47 -16.63 4.41
CA ARG A 110 9.91 -16.66 4.69
C ARG A 110 10.30 -17.72 5.71
N LEU A 111 9.49 -17.92 6.75
CA LEU A 111 9.82 -18.82 7.86
C LEU A 111 9.96 -20.31 7.43
N PRO A 112 8.98 -20.94 6.75
CA PRO A 112 9.09 -22.33 6.28
C PRO A 112 10.15 -22.51 5.20
N VAL A 113 10.35 -21.52 4.33
CA VAL A 113 11.36 -21.57 3.26
C VAL A 113 12.78 -21.53 3.84
N LEU A 114 12.99 -20.77 4.93
CA LEU A 114 14.25 -20.79 5.68
C LEU A 114 14.45 -22.12 6.45
N TRP A 115 13.37 -22.70 6.98
CA TRP A 115 13.44 -23.95 7.73
C TRP A 115 13.72 -25.16 6.84
N ASN A 116 12.99 -25.30 5.74
CA ASN A 116 13.15 -26.42 4.81
C ASN A 116 12.82 -26.01 3.37
N TYR A 117 13.81 -25.40 2.72
CA TYR A 117 13.70 -24.89 1.35
C TYR A 117 13.23 -25.95 0.35
N THR A 118 13.78 -27.17 0.40
CA THR A 118 13.56 -28.20 -0.63
C THR A 118 12.11 -28.68 -0.69
N ILE A 119 11.43 -28.74 0.47
CA ILE A 119 10.03 -29.18 0.55
C ILE A 119 9.06 -27.99 0.46
N MET A 120 9.37 -26.87 1.12
CA MET A 120 8.41 -25.77 1.25
C MET A 120 8.33 -24.90 -0.02
N GLU A 121 9.44 -24.67 -0.71
CA GLU A 121 9.46 -23.86 -1.93
C GLU A 121 8.50 -24.38 -3.04
N PRO A 122 8.49 -25.68 -3.41
CA PRO A 122 7.57 -26.16 -4.44
C PRO A 122 6.10 -26.07 -4.01
N ILE A 123 5.79 -26.29 -2.74
CA ILE A 123 4.43 -26.14 -2.19
C ILE A 123 3.96 -24.69 -2.34
N TRP A 124 4.78 -23.74 -1.88
CA TRP A 124 4.47 -22.32 -2.00
C TRP A 124 4.31 -21.88 -3.44
N LYS A 125 5.16 -22.34 -4.37
CA LYS A 125 5.01 -22.00 -5.78
C LYS A 125 3.72 -22.51 -6.41
N LYS A 126 3.20 -23.66 -5.96
CA LYS A 126 1.95 -24.24 -6.46
C LYS A 126 0.72 -23.56 -5.87
N PHE A 127 0.73 -23.23 -4.58
CA PHE A 127 -0.46 -22.77 -3.86
C PHE A 127 -0.49 -21.26 -3.55
N ALA A 128 0.62 -20.51 -3.72
CA ALA A 128 0.67 -19.08 -3.37
C ALA A 128 -0.43 -18.25 -4.05
N TRP A 129 -0.75 -18.52 -5.32
CA TRP A 129 -1.77 -17.78 -6.04
C TRP A 129 -3.18 -17.97 -5.45
N LEU A 130 -3.51 -19.18 -4.95
CA LEU A 130 -4.77 -19.45 -4.26
C LEU A 130 -4.83 -18.69 -2.94
N ILE A 131 -3.74 -18.68 -2.18
CA ILE A 131 -3.68 -17.96 -0.90
C ILE A 131 -3.82 -16.45 -1.13
N ILE A 132 -3.17 -15.90 -2.16
CA ILE A 132 -3.34 -14.49 -2.56
C ILE A 132 -4.79 -14.18 -2.93
N LEU A 133 -5.44 -15.07 -3.69
CA LEU A 133 -6.85 -14.91 -4.06
C LEU A 133 -7.74 -14.89 -2.82
N ILE A 134 -7.49 -15.75 -1.83
CA ILE A 134 -8.22 -15.74 -0.56
C ILE A 134 -7.96 -14.45 0.22
N VAL A 135 -6.70 -14.00 0.32
CA VAL A 135 -6.32 -12.75 1.00
C VAL A 135 -7.01 -11.54 0.38
N PHE A 136 -7.20 -11.53 -0.94
CA PHE A 136 -7.92 -10.48 -1.65
C PHE A 136 -9.45 -10.64 -1.53
N ALA A 137 -9.97 -11.86 -1.59
CA ALA A 137 -11.42 -12.11 -1.59
C ALA A 137 -12.06 -11.96 -0.20
N LEU A 138 -11.39 -12.43 0.86
CA LEU A 138 -11.94 -12.50 2.21
C LEU A 138 -12.36 -11.12 2.75
N PRO A 139 -11.61 -10.02 2.56
CA PRO A 139 -12.02 -8.70 3.04
C PRO A 139 -13.32 -8.18 2.41
N PHE A 140 -13.76 -8.70 1.25
CA PHE A 140 -15.05 -8.32 0.67
C PHE A 140 -16.24 -8.71 1.56
N LEU A 141 -16.10 -9.75 2.39
CA LEU A 141 -17.12 -10.14 3.37
C LEU A 141 -17.42 -9.03 4.39
N ASP A 142 -16.49 -8.08 4.57
CA ASP A 142 -16.66 -6.95 5.48
C ASP A 142 -16.90 -5.65 4.72
N THR A 143 -16.13 -5.41 3.65
CA THR A 143 -16.14 -4.13 2.93
C THR A 143 -17.38 -3.94 2.05
N TYR A 144 -18.19 -4.98 1.81
CA TYR A 144 -19.45 -4.81 1.08
C TYR A 144 -20.38 -3.78 1.74
N ARG A 145 -20.30 -3.63 3.07
CA ARG A 145 -21.13 -2.68 3.85
C ARG A 145 -20.83 -1.23 3.49
N CYS A 146 -19.60 -0.92 3.04
CA CYS A 146 -19.24 0.42 2.60
C CYS A 146 -20.03 0.85 1.35
N PHE A 147 -20.50 -0.11 0.54
CA PHE A 147 -21.32 0.20 -0.64
C PHE A 147 -22.72 0.71 -0.30
N SER A 148 -23.21 0.46 0.92
CA SER A 148 -24.50 0.97 1.40
C SER A 148 -24.47 2.46 1.74
N TYR A 149 -23.28 3.06 1.85
CA TYR A 149 -23.12 4.48 2.19
C TYR A 149 -22.58 5.25 0.99
N LYS A 150 -23.44 6.04 0.35
CA LYS A 150 -23.05 6.86 -0.79
C LYS A 150 -21.96 7.85 -0.38
N THR A 151 -20.84 7.84 -1.09
CA THR A 151 -19.75 8.81 -0.91
C THR A 151 -19.94 9.94 -1.91
N GLU A 152 -19.88 11.18 -1.44
CA GLU A 152 -20.00 12.38 -2.26
C GLU A 152 -18.75 13.25 -2.14
N ILE A 153 -18.40 13.96 -3.21
CA ILE A 153 -17.32 14.94 -3.19
C ILE A 153 -17.92 16.29 -2.86
N ASN A 154 -17.51 16.88 -1.75
CA ASN A 154 -17.91 18.22 -1.37
C ASN A 154 -16.70 19.17 -1.37
N TYR A 155 -16.91 20.41 -1.77
CA TYR A 155 -15.89 21.45 -1.65
C TYR A 155 -16.08 22.17 -0.31
N ASP A 156 -15.04 22.16 0.52
CA ASP A 156 -15.05 22.85 1.80
C ASP A 156 -14.49 24.27 1.63
N ASN A 157 -15.37 25.27 1.75
CA ASN A 157 -15.04 26.69 1.64
C ASN A 157 -14.14 27.18 2.79
N GLU A 158 -14.21 26.56 3.98
CA GLU A 158 -13.39 26.99 5.13
C GLU A 158 -11.93 26.59 4.94
N THR A 159 -11.71 25.39 4.40
CA THR A 159 -10.38 24.81 4.24
C THR A 159 -9.86 24.85 2.81
N ASN A 160 -10.65 25.40 1.87
CA ASN A 160 -10.34 25.61 0.45
C ASN A 160 -9.85 24.34 -0.28
N HIS A 161 -10.47 23.20 -0.02
CA HIS A 161 -10.15 21.95 -0.71
C HIS A 161 -11.34 21.00 -0.84
N TYR A 162 -11.23 20.05 -1.77
CA TYR A 162 -12.21 18.99 -1.95
C TYR A 162 -12.06 17.91 -0.89
N GLN A 163 -13.17 17.43 -0.35
CA GLN A 163 -13.22 16.33 0.62
C GLN A 163 -14.22 15.27 0.17
N PHE A 164 -13.86 14.01 0.44
CA PHE A 164 -14.74 12.87 0.21
C PHE A 164 -15.53 12.60 1.49
N LEU A 165 -16.83 12.86 1.44
CA LEU A 165 -17.72 12.69 2.56
C LEU A 165 -18.50 11.39 2.39
N SER A 166 -18.35 10.50 3.35
CA SER A 166 -19.22 9.33 3.50
C SER A 166 -19.97 9.46 4.83
N PRO A 167 -21.30 9.25 4.85
CA PRO A 167 -22.08 9.29 6.08
C PRO A 167 -21.77 8.09 7.00
N MET A 168 -20.91 7.16 6.59
CA MET A 168 -20.51 6.02 7.39
C MET A 168 -19.75 6.48 8.65
N PRO A 169 -20.24 6.15 9.86
CA PRO A 169 -19.50 6.39 11.10
C PRO A 169 -18.13 5.70 11.08
N VAL A 170 -17.08 6.41 11.49
CA VAL A 170 -15.71 5.89 11.56
C VAL A 170 -15.66 4.61 12.42
N THR A 171 -16.42 4.56 13.51
CA THR A 171 -16.49 3.40 14.41
C THR A 171 -17.01 2.15 13.69
N LEU A 172 -17.99 2.29 12.79
CA LEU A 172 -18.51 1.19 11.98
C LEU A 172 -17.49 0.75 10.92
N GLY A 173 -16.78 1.70 10.30
CA GLY A 173 -15.73 1.39 9.32
C GLY A 173 -14.56 0.61 9.92
N PHE A 174 -14.22 0.90 11.18
CA PHE A 174 -13.12 0.24 11.87
C PHE A 174 -13.53 -0.93 12.78
N GLN A 175 -14.82 -1.22 12.93
CA GLN A 175 -15.32 -2.20 13.90
C GLN A 175 -14.68 -3.59 13.76
N TYR A 176 -14.59 -4.10 12.54
CA TYR A 176 -13.95 -5.39 12.25
C TYR A 176 -12.52 -5.22 11.73
N LEU A 177 -12.25 -4.11 11.04
CA LEU A 177 -10.92 -3.82 10.48
C LEU A 177 -9.87 -3.74 11.57
N LEU A 178 -10.18 -3.05 12.65
CA LEU A 178 -9.23 -2.81 13.72
C LEU A 178 -8.84 -4.11 14.47
N PRO A 179 -9.77 -4.95 14.95
CA PRO A 179 -9.42 -6.26 15.51
C PRO A 179 -8.59 -7.11 14.55
N THR A 180 -8.97 -7.18 13.27
CA THR A 180 -8.23 -7.96 12.27
C THR A 180 -6.80 -7.43 12.07
N MET A 181 -6.62 -6.11 11.96
CA MET A 181 -5.29 -5.49 11.88
C MET A 181 -4.44 -5.82 13.12
N VAL A 182 -5.01 -5.75 14.32
CA VAL A 182 -4.31 -6.08 15.57
C VAL A 182 -3.86 -7.54 15.57
N ILE A 183 -4.77 -8.48 15.30
CA ILE A 183 -4.47 -9.92 15.29
C ILE A 183 -3.39 -10.25 14.26
N ILE A 184 -3.54 -9.74 13.03
CA ILE A 184 -2.57 -9.97 11.95
C ILE A 184 -1.21 -9.35 12.29
N THR A 185 -1.19 -8.17 12.91
CA THR A 185 0.05 -7.51 13.31
C THR A 185 0.76 -8.31 14.40
N LEU A 186 0.05 -8.79 15.42
CA LEU A 186 0.63 -9.64 16.47
C LEU A 186 1.22 -10.93 15.89
N LEU A 187 0.49 -11.58 14.98
CA LEU A 187 0.97 -12.78 14.28
C LEU A 187 2.23 -12.47 13.45
N SER A 188 2.21 -11.36 12.71
CA SER A 188 3.34 -10.89 11.90
C SER A 188 4.57 -10.60 12.75
N VAL A 189 4.40 -9.95 13.91
CA VAL A 189 5.49 -9.65 14.87
C VAL A 189 6.12 -10.95 15.35
N PHE A 190 5.31 -11.92 15.79
CA PHE A 190 5.79 -13.21 16.26
C PHE A 190 6.62 -13.92 15.19
N ILE A 191 6.13 -13.97 13.95
CA ILE A 191 6.83 -14.60 12.83
C ILE A 191 8.13 -13.84 12.47
N ASN A 192 8.08 -12.50 12.45
CA ASN A 192 9.22 -11.66 12.05
C ASN A 192 10.36 -11.64 13.07
N ILE A 193 10.07 -11.82 14.36
CA ILE A 193 11.11 -12.02 15.39
C ILE A 193 11.91 -13.29 15.06
N ILE A 194 11.21 -14.35 14.64
CA ILE A 194 11.83 -15.63 14.29
C ILE A 194 12.60 -15.53 12.96
N SER A 195 12.09 -14.76 11.98
CA SER A 195 12.73 -14.60 10.66
C SER A 195 13.70 -13.41 10.54
N LEU A 196 14.03 -12.72 11.64
CA LEU A 196 14.94 -11.56 11.72
C LEU A 196 14.60 -10.39 10.75
N THR A 197 13.34 -10.26 10.35
CA THR A 197 12.88 -9.21 9.41
C THR A 197 12.11 -8.12 10.15
N THR A 198 12.86 -7.22 10.80
CA THR A 198 12.34 -6.26 11.79
C THR A 198 11.71 -4.99 11.20
N ILE A 199 12.09 -4.57 9.99
CA ILE A 199 11.70 -3.25 9.44
C ILE A 199 10.21 -3.19 9.07
N THR A 200 9.67 -4.18 8.37
CA THR A 200 8.24 -4.22 7.98
C THR A 200 7.32 -4.32 9.18
N CYS A 201 7.75 -5.04 10.21
CA CYS A 201 7.06 -5.18 11.49
C CYS A 201 6.88 -3.82 12.19
N ALA A 202 7.93 -2.98 12.23
CA ALA A 202 7.86 -1.67 12.85
C ALA A 202 6.82 -0.76 12.18
N VAL A 203 6.75 -0.75 10.85
CA VAL A 203 5.77 0.08 10.13
C VAL A 203 4.34 -0.44 10.33
N GLN A 204 4.13 -1.76 10.37
CA GLN A 204 2.82 -2.36 10.65
C GLN A 204 2.31 -2.00 12.06
N LEU A 205 3.18 -2.08 13.06
CA LEU A 205 2.89 -1.67 14.43
C LEU A 205 2.49 -0.19 14.50
N LEU A 206 3.22 0.68 13.80
CA LEU A 206 2.88 2.11 13.72
C LEU A 206 1.48 2.33 13.12
N GLY A 207 1.15 1.69 11.98
CA GLY A 207 -0.16 1.87 11.36
C GLY A 207 -1.31 1.29 12.18
N CYS A 208 -1.06 0.16 12.87
CA CYS A 208 -2.03 -0.43 13.80
C CYS A 208 -2.28 0.53 14.97
N SER A 209 -1.20 1.07 15.56
CA SER A 209 -1.29 2.00 16.70
C SER A 209 -2.04 3.28 16.34
N LEU A 210 -1.80 3.83 15.16
CA LEU A 210 -2.54 5.00 14.67
C LEU A 210 -4.03 4.71 14.43
N SER A 211 -4.36 3.53 13.91
CA SER A 211 -5.75 3.12 13.70
C SER A 211 -6.49 2.96 15.03
N VAL A 212 -5.83 2.38 16.04
CA VAL A 212 -6.34 2.26 17.43
C VAL A 212 -6.55 3.64 18.03
N ALA A 213 -5.55 4.51 17.95
CA ALA A 213 -5.66 5.89 18.45
C ALA A 213 -6.83 6.63 17.80
N ARG A 214 -7.07 6.45 16.49
CA ARG A 214 -8.19 7.09 15.78
C ARG A 214 -9.56 6.67 16.33
N VAL A 215 -9.74 5.39 16.65
CA VAL A 215 -11.03 4.87 17.15
C VAL A 215 -11.25 5.24 18.62
N PHE A 216 -10.24 5.04 19.48
CA PHE A 216 -10.37 5.29 20.92
C PHE A 216 -10.41 6.79 21.27
N LEU A 217 -9.76 7.64 20.48
CA LEU A 217 -9.74 9.08 20.69
C LEU A 217 -10.77 9.81 19.82
N ALA A 218 -11.74 9.13 19.20
CA ALA A 218 -12.69 9.72 18.25
C ALA A 218 -13.45 10.95 18.79
N SER A 219 -13.59 11.07 20.12
CA SER A 219 -14.20 12.20 20.83
C SER A 219 -13.23 13.34 21.18
N ASN A 220 -11.92 13.16 21.03
CA ASN A 220 -10.89 14.13 21.43
C ASN A 220 -10.38 14.97 20.23
N PRO A 221 -10.10 16.27 20.44
CA PRO A 221 -9.61 17.17 19.38
C PRO A 221 -8.24 16.77 18.82
N ILE A 222 -7.47 15.95 19.55
CA ILE A 222 -6.17 15.40 19.13
C ILE A 222 -6.29 14.56 17.84
N VAL A 223 -7.44 13.93 17.58
CA VAL A 223 -7.67 13.11 16.37
C VAL A 223 -7.71 13.94 15.08
N LYS A 224 -8.15 15.20 15.13
CA LYS A 224 -8.02 16.11 13.98
C LYS A 224 -6.56 16.34 13.61
N SER A 225 -5.65 16.32 14.59
CA SER A 225 -4.21 16.49 14.37
C SER A 225 -3.50 15.21 13.88
N LEU A 226 -4.05 14.03 14.16
CA LEU A 226 -3.49 12.72 13.76
C LEU A 226 -3.96 12.25 12.37
N SER A 227 -5.12 12.71 11.92
CA SER A 227 -5.70 12.29 10.62
C SER A 227 -4.76 12.53 9.41
N PRO A 228 -3.98 13.63 9.34
CA PRO A 228 -2.99 13.84 8.28
C PRO A 228 -1.82 12.86 8.28
N LEU A 229 -1.57 12.13 9.37
CA LEU A 229 -0.45 11.20 9.50
C LEU A 229 -0.75 9.82 8.88
N ILE A 230 -2.03 9.45 8.79
CA ILE A 230 -2.48 8.14 8.29
C ILE A 230 -1.96 7.87 6.87
N PRO A 231 -2.02 8.82 5.91
CA PRO A 231 -1.46 8.60 4.60
C PRO A 231 0.05 8.35 4.61
N PHE A 232 0.81 9.00 5.50
CA PHE A 232 2.26 8.78 5.58
C PHE A 232 2.61 7.38 6.09
N VAL A 233 1.83 6.84 7.03
CA VAL A 233 2.06 5.48 7.52
C VAL A 233 1.61 4.44 6.50
N SER A 234 0.51 4.68 5.80
CA SER A 234 0.13 3.87 4.63
C SER A 234 1.21 3.90 3.54
N ASP A 235 1.84 5.05 3.30
CA ASP A 235 2.95 5.17 2.36
C ASP A 235 4.18 4.38 2.83
N GLY A 236 4.49 4.42 4.13
CA GLY A 236 5.54 3.59 4.71
C GLY A 236 5.26 2.09 4.50
N LEU A 237 4.00 1.66 4.62
CA LEU A 237 3.59 0.28 4.39
C LEU A 237 3.56 -0.11 2.91
N THR A 238 3.34 0.83 2.00
CA THR A 238 3.22 0.55 0.56
C THR A 238 4.53 0.67 -0.18
N LEU A 239 5.36 1.65 0.16
CA LEU A 239 6.48 2.10 -0.66
C LEU A 239 7.83 1.59 -0.20
N VAL A 240 7.94 0.99 1.00
CA VAL A 240 9.22 0.54 1.57
C VAL A 240 9.73 -0.76 0.94
N GLN A 241 8.84 -1.62 0.44
CA GLN A 241 9.17 -2.95 -0.08
C GLN A 241 10.20 -2.95 -1.23
N PRO A 242 10.10 -2.10 -2.28
CA PRO A 242 11.10 -2.06 -3.35
C PRO A 242 12.48 -1.64 -2.83
N TRP A 243 12.52 -0.71 -1.87
CA TRP A 243 13.77 -0.31 -1.23
C TRP A 243 14.40 -1.44 -0.43
N LEU A 244 13.59 -2.18 0.35
CA LEU A 244 14.07 -3.36 1.07
C LEU A 244 14.58 -4.43 0.10
N LEU A 245 13.87 -4.69 -0.99
CA LEU A 245 14.30 -5.67 -1.98
C LEU A 245 15.66 -5.29 -2.59
N VAL A 246 15.84 -4.05 -2.99
CA VAL A 246 17.09 -3.57 -3.57
C VAL A 246 18.21 -3.55 -2.52
N PHE A 247 17.93 -3.13 -1.28
CA PHE A 247 18.95 -3.07 -0.23
C PHE A 247 19.47 -4.45 0.18
N PHE A 248 18.57 -5.43 0.34
CA PHE A 248 18.94 -6.77 0.82
C PHE A 248 19.30 -7.76 -0.30
N SER A 249 18.78 -7.59 -1.52
CA SER A 249 19.08 -8.50 -2.63
C SER A 249 20.25 -8.03 -3.49
N LYS A 250 21.44 -8.62 -3.28
CA LYS A 250 22.61 -8.44 -4.18
C LYS A 250 22.26 -8.78 -5.64
N ALA A 251 21.50 -9.85 -5.84
CA ALA A 251 21.06 -10.30 -7.16
C ALA A 251 20.21 -9.23 -7.88
N MET A 252 19.27 -8.60 -7.17
CA MET A 252 18.45 -7.52 -7.72
C MET A 252 19.30 -6.29 -8.09
N ARG A 253 20.20 -5.85 -7.19
CA ARG A 253 21.11 -4.72 -7.45
C ARG A 253 21.96 -4.93 -8.68
N ASN A 254 22.55 -6.11 -8.83
CA ASN A 254 23.42 -6.40 -9.97
C ASN A 254 22.67 -6.31 -11.29
N LYS A 255 21.41 -6.79 -11.34
CA LYS A 255 20.57 -6.68 -12.55
C LYS A 255 20.10 -5.26 -12.80
N LEU A 256 19.73 -4.52 -11.76
CA LEU A 256 19.32 -3.12 -11.87
C LEU A 256 20.46 -2.23 -12.36
N ILE A 257 21.64 -2.32 -11.75
CA ILE A 257 22.86 -1.60 -12.18
C ILE A 257 23.26 -2.02 -13.61
N GLY A 258 23.21 -3.32 -13.91
CA GLY A 258 23.51 -3.84 -15.24
C GLY A 258 22.62 -3.26 -16.34
N MET A 259 21.34 -3.00 -16.05
CA MET A 259 20.40 -2.37 -16.99
C MET A 259 20.79 -0.91 -17.30
N PHE A 260 21.18 -0.13 -16.28
CA PHE A 260 21.61 1.25 -16.49
C PHE A 260 22.95 1.30 -17.22
N ARG A 261 23.90 0.40 -16.91
CA ARG A 261 25.22 0.34 -17.55
C ARG A 261 25.16 -0.05 -19.03
N THR A 262 24.29 -1.00 -19.39
CA THR A 262 24.12 -1.40 -20.80
C THR A 262 23.48 -0.31 -21.66
N ARG A 263 22.62 0.54 -21.07
CA ARG A 263 22.02 1.67 -21.76
C ARG A 263 23.05 2.77 -22.08
N THR A 264 24.02 3.02 -21.20
CA THR A 264 25.10 3.98 -21.46
C THR A 264 26.02 3.53 -22.58
N SER A 265 26.31 2.23 -22.69
CA SER A 265 27.12 1.68 -23.78
C SER A 265 26.43 1.76 -25.14
N SER A 266 25.10 1.60 -25.23
CA SER A 266 24.37 1.75 -26.49
C SER A 266 24.24 3.19 -26.99
N VAL A 267 24.33 4.18 -26.09
CA VAL A 267 24.30 5.60 -26.47
C VAL A 267 25.66 6.05 -27.01
N ASN A 268 26.77 5.52 -26.48
CA ASN A 268 28.12 5.83 -26.94
C ASN A 268 28.53 5.13 -28.26
N ILE A 269 27.70 4.26 -28.83
CA ILE A 269 27.94 3.61 -30.14
C ILE A 269 27.20 4.38 -31.27
N LEU A 270 26.37 5.36 -30.93
CA LEU A 270 25.60 6.18 -31.87
C LEU A 270 26.07 7.65 -31.92
N GLN A 271 27.23 7.95 -31.35
CA GLN A 271 27.99 9.20 -31.55
C GLN A 271 29.30 8.89 -32.27
#